data_AF-A0A497MLR4-F1
#
_entry.id   AF-A0A497MLR4-F1
#
_cell.length_a   1.000
_cell.length_b   1.000
_cell.length_c   1.000
_cell.angle_alpha   90.00
_cell.angle_beta   90.00
_cell.angle_gamma   90.00
#
_symmetry.space_group_name_H-M   'P 1'
#
loop_
_entity.id
_entity.type
_entity.pdbx_description
1 polymer ?
#
loop_
_entity_poly.entity_id
_entity_poly.type
_entity_poly.pdbx_seq_one_letter_code
_entity_poly.pdbx_strand_id
1 'polypeptide(L)'
;MKVYKKEGNVLQILCFPDEEVEKGDYLLIEEPKAGKALIAQVIDVQFANVPGILEELLRSSPDGGNIEGADFDPLEIAPHITYIQDSRLLICKVRASVNNGQLSPSKSWFPSRSRSVVKKLPVSRLLEAIQARGELPIVL
;
A
#
# COMPACT_ATOMS: atom_id res chain seq x y z
N MET A 1 0.51 -6.17 -0.50
CA MET A 1 0.08 -4.92 -1.15
C MET A 1 -0.46 -5.23 -2.53
N LYS A 2 -1.53 -4.56 -2.95
CA LYS A 2 -2.13 -4.74 -4.29
C LYS A 2 -2.49 -3.39 -4.92
N VAL A 3 -2.35 -3.29 -6.24
CA VAL A 3 -2.76 -2.08 -6.98
C VAL A 3 -4.29 -2.02 -7.04
N TYR A 4 -4.88 -0.98 -6.44
CA TYR A 4 -6.33 -0.74 -6.47
C TYR A 4 -6.71 0.14 -7.66
N LYS A 5 -6.11 1.33 -7.76
CA LYS A 5 -6.46 2.35 -8.77
C LYS A 5 -5.22 3.10 -9.23
N LYS A 6 -5.24 3.60 -10.47
CA LYS A 6 -4.27 4.58 -10.97
C LYS A 6 -4.99 5.66 -11.75
N GLU A 7 -4.79 6.90 -11.37
CA GLU A 7 -5.32 8.10 -12.04
C GLU A 7 -4.17 9.07 -12.30
N GLY A 8 -3.80 9.19 -13.58
CA GLY A 8 -2.62 9.96 -13.99
C GLY A 8 -1.35 9.45 -13.28
N ASN A 9 -0.78 10.31 -12.43
CA ASN A 9 0.45 10.04 -11.67
C ASN A 9 0.19 9.61 -10.22
N VAL A 10 -1.08 9.42 -9.84
CA VAL A 10 -1.46 8.95 -8.51
C VAL A 10 -1.84 7.47 -8.60
N LEU A 11 -1.25 6.66 -7.74
CA LEU A 11 -1.54 5.24 -7.53
C LEU A 11 -2.20 5.08 -6.17
N GLN A 12 -3.26 4.29 -6.10
CA GLN A 12 -3.85 3.83 -4.86
C GLN A 12 -3.51 2.35 -4.69
N ILE A 13 -2.92 2.01 -3.56
CA ILE A 13 -2.47 0.66 -3.25
C ILE A 13 -3.20 0.21 -1.99
N LEU A 14 -3.83 -0.97 -2.07
CA LEU A 14 -4.35 -1.66 -0.90
C LEU A 14 -3.17 -2.27 -0.14
N CYS A 15 -3.03 -1.89 1.12
CA CYS A 15 -1.99 -2.32 2.04
C CYS A 15 -2.66 -3.06 3.18
N PHE A 16 -2.20 -4.27 3.42
CA PHE A 16 -2.78 -5.11 4.45
C PHE A 16 -2.17 -4.81 5.84
N PRO A 17 -2.84 -5.22 6.94
CA PRO A 17 -2.36 -4.96 8.30
C PRO A 17 -0.95 -5.49 8.59
N ASP A 18 -0.55 -6.58 7.94
CA ASP A 18 0.77 -7.22 8.09
C ASP A 18 1.92 -6.47 7.39
N GLU A 19 1.63 -5.37 6.70
CA GLU A 19 2.60 -4.65 5.89
C GLU A 19 3.02 -3.31 6.51
N GLU A 20 4.30 -3.14 6.82
CA GLU A 20 4.81 -1.91 7.45
C GLU A 20 5.19 -0.83 6.41
N VAL A 21 4.23 0.02 6.07
CA VAL A 21 4.41 1.16 5.16
C VAL A 21 3.85 2.44 5.80
N GLU A 22 4.65 3.51 5.73
CA GLU A 22 4.32 4.83 6.27
C GLU A 22 4.34 5.92 5.19
N LYS A 23 3.84 7.09 5.54
CA LYS A 23 3.92 8.27 4.68
C LYS A 23 5.39 8.66 4.48
N GLY A 24 5.75 8.91 3.22
CA GLY A 24 7.13 9.23 2.81
C GLY A 24 7.89 8.04 2.27
N ASP A 25 7.48 6.81 2.58
CA ASP A 25 8.09 5.59 2.04
C ASP A 25 8.00 5.53 0.52
N TYR A 26 8.96 4.84 -0.08
CA TYR A 26 8.96 4.53 -1.50
C TYR A 26 8.49 3.09 -1.72
N LEU A 27 7.73 2.90 -2.78
CA LEU A 27 7.22 1.61 -3.24
C LEU A 27 7.72 1.34 -4.65
N LEU A 28 8.11 0.09 -4.88
CA LEU A 28 8.40 -0.46 -6.20
C LEU A 28 7.20 -1.29 -6.66
N ILE A 29 6.62 -0.90 -7.79
CA ILE A 29 5.54 -1.63 -8.45
C ILE A 29 6.12 -2.27 -9.71
N GLU A 30 6.43 -3.56 -9.66
CA GLU A 30 7.09 -4.28 -10.74
C GLU A 30 6.12 -5.23 -11.46
N GLU A 31 6.25 -5.36 -12.78
CA GLU A 31 5.60 -6.39 -13.57
C GLU A 31 6.69 -7.27 -14.20
N PRO A 32 7.09 -8.38 -13.54
CA PRO A 32 8.27 -9.15 -13.94
C PRO A 32 8.23 -9.63 -15.39
N LYS A 33 7.06 -10.02 -15.89
CA LYS A 33 6.88 -10.48 -17.28
C LYS A 33 7.09 -9.38 -18.32
N ALA A 34 6.92 -8.11 -17.94
CA ALA A 34 7.05 -6.97 -18.83
C ALA A 34 8.42 -6.28 -18.73
N GLY A 35 9.24 -6.61 -17.72
CA GLY A 35 10.53 -5.93 -17.46
C GLY A 35 10.38 -4.46 -17.08
N LYS A 36 9.20 -4.07 -16.56
CA LYS A 36 8.85 -2.69 -16.22
C LYS A 36 8.54 -2.57 -14.74
N ALA A 37 8.93 -1.44 -14.16
CA ALA A 37 8.53 -1.08 -12.81
C ALA A 37 8.20 0.42 -12.68
N LEU A 38 7.46 0.79 -11.64
CA LEU A 38 7.24 2.17 -11.21
C LEU A 38 7.81 2.36 -9.81
N ILE A 39 8.40 3.52 -9.59
CA ILE A 39 8.75 4.01 -8.27
C ILE A 39 7.72 5.05 -7.89
N ALA A 40 6.99 4.79 -6.81
CA ALA A 40 6.00 5.71 -6.26
C ALA A 40 6.32 6.02 -4.80
N GLN A 41 6.04 7.24 -4.37
CA GLN A 41 6.20 7.66 -2.98
C GLN A 41 4.83 7.73 -2.31
N VAL A 42 4.69 7.18 -1.12
CA VAL A 42 3.48 7.30 -0.30
C VAL A 42 3.35 8.75 0.16
N ILE A 43 2.29 9.43 -0.28
CA ILE A 43 2.00 10.82 0.08
C ILE A 43 0.92 10.92 1.14
N ASP A 44 0.09 9.88 1.28
CA ASP A 44 -0.97 9.80 2.28
C ASP A 44 -1.34 8.34 2.59
N VAL A 45 -1.87 8.09 3.78
CA VAL A 45 -2.32 6.77 4.25
C VAL A 45 -3.71 6.93 4.86
N GLN A 46 -4.67 6.16 4.35
CA GLN A 46 -6.07 6.21 4.79
C GLN A 46 -6.53 4.79 5.14
N PHE A 47 -7.61 4.65 5.91
CA PHE A 47 -8.28 3.36 6.02
C PHE A 47 -8.92 2.97 4.69
N ALA A 48 -8.96 1.67 4.39
CA ALA A 48 -9.72 1.18 3.26
C ALA A 48 -11.21 1.42 3.52
N ASN A 49 -11.84 2.27 2.71
CA ASN A 49 -13.27 2.57 2.86
C ASN A 49 -14.10 1.40 2.29
N VAL A 50 -14.43 0.45 3.15
CA VAL A 50 -15.25 -0.72 2.82
C VAL A 50 -16.72 -0.40 3.15
N PRO A 51 -17.68 -0.60 2.23
CA PRO A 51 -19.10 -0.44 2.54
C PRO A 51 -19.51 -1.31 3.74
N GLY A 52 -20.30 -0.77 4.66
CA GLY A 52 -20.74 -1.48 5.87
C GLY A 52 -19.80 -1.35 7.07
N ILE A 53 -18.64 -0.69 6.92
CA ILE A 53 -17.66 -0.55 8.00
C ILE A 53 -18.21 0.19 9.21
N LEU A 54 -19.06 1.19 9.00
CA LEU A 54 -19.65 1.99 10.08
C LEU A 54 -20.60 1.13 10.92
N GLU A 55 -21.46 0.35 10.26
CA GLU A 55 -22.41 -0.56 10.90
C GLU A 55 -21.68 -1.63 11.71
N GLU A 56 -20.56 -2.14 11.20
CA GLU A 56 -19.71 -3.11 11.90
C GLU A 56 -19.05 -2.49 13.14
N LEU A 57 -18.51 -1.27 13.02
CA LEU A 57 -17.91 -0.55 14.15
C LEU A 57 -18.94 -0.22 15.24
N LEU A 58 -20.17 0.15 14.85
CA LEU A 58 -21.24 0.40 15.82
C LEU A 58 -21.72 -0.89 16.50
N ARG A 59 -21.78 -2.02 15.78
CA ARG A 59 -22.17 -3.32 16.35
C ARG A 59 -21.12 -3.86 17.32
N SER A 60 -19.85 -3.61 17.05
CA SER A 60 -18.73 -4.01 17.92
C SER A 60 -18.51 -3.07 19.11
N SER A 61 -19.12 -1.87 19.10
CA SER A 61 -19.08 -0.96 20.26
C SER A 61 -19.90 -1.55 21.42
N PRO A 62 -19.30 -1.76 22.60
CA PRO A 62 -19.99 -2.32 23.75
C PRO A 62 -20.86 -1.25 24.44
N ASP A 63 -22.02 -0.93 23.87
CA ASP A 63 -22.94 0.06 24.44
C ASP A 63 -24.32 -0.55 24.71
N GLY A 64 -24.50 -1.17 25.90
CA GLY A 64 -25.83 -1.60 26.32
C GLY A 64 -25.98 -2.41 27.61
N GLY A 65 -24.89 -2.79 28.28
CA GLY A 65 -24.93 -3.57 29.53
C GLY A 65 -24.30 -4.96 29.35
N ASN A 66 -23.92 -5.57 30.47
CA ASN A 66 -23.38 -6.93 30.52
C ASN A 66 -24.43 -7.92 30.01
N ILE A 67 -24.50 -8.12 28.70
CA ILE A 67 -25.20 -9.28 28.13
C ILE A 67 -24.29 -10.46 28.45
N GLU A 68 -24.70 -11.28 29.41
CA GLU A 68 -24.01 -12.53 29.69
C GLU A 68 -24.18 -13.47 28.48
N GLY A 69 -23.11 -13.61 27.71
CA GLY A 69 -23.05 -14.43 26.50
C GLY A 69 -21.64 -14.45 25.95
N ALA A 70 -21.23 -15.57 25.34
CA ALA A 70 -19.96 -15.66 24.62
C ALA A 70 -20.24 -15.55 23.12
N ASP A 71 -19.44 -14.75 22.42
CA ASP A 71 -19.44 -14.75 20.96
C ASP A 71 -19.02 -16.14 20.46
N PHE A 72 -19.93 -16.83 19.79
CA PHE A 72 -19.69 -18.15 19.22
C PHE A 72 -19.35 -18.02 17.73
N ASP A 73 -18.06 -18.10 17.43
CA ASP A 73 -17.52 -18.03 16.07
C ASP A 73 -16.90 -19.38 15.64
N PRO A 74 -17.71 -20.39 15.27
CA PRO A 74 -17.22 -21.71 14.89
C PRO A 74 -16.43 -21.72 13.57
N LEU A 75 -16.51 -20.64 12.79
CA LEU A 75 -15.88 -20.53 11.47
C LEU A 75 -14.66 -19.58 11.47
N GLU A 76 -14.31 -19.00 12.62
CA GLU A 76 -13.19 -18.08 12.80
C GLU A 76 -13.21 -16.90 11.79
N ILE A 77 -14.40 -16.32 11.58
CA ILE A 77 -14.59 -15.21 10.65
C ILE A 77 -14.22 -13.87 11.28
N ALA A 78 -14.33 -13.71 12.59
CA ALA A 78 -14.06 -12.46 13.28
C ALA A 78 -12.65 -11.89 12.99
N PRO A 79 -11.56 -12.69 13.03
CA PRO A 79 -10.23 -12.20 12.65
C PRO A 79 -10.13 -11.71 11.20
N HIS A 80 -10.86 -12.33 10.27
CA HIS A 80 -10.90 -11.90 8.87
C HIS A 80 -11.64 -10.58 8.69
N ILE A 81 -12.69 -10.34 9.49
CA ILE A 81 -13.39 -9.05 9.52
C ILE A 81 -12.41 -7.98 10.00
N THR A 82 -11.75 -8.18 11.16
CA THR A 82 -10.76 -7.23 11.68
C THR A 82 -9.64 -6.96 10.68
N TYR A 83 -9.16 -7.98 9.97
CA TYR A 83 -8.15 -7.80 8.90
C TYR A 83 -8.61 -6.87 7.77
N ILE A 84 -9.89 -6.92 7.41
CA ILE A 84 -10.50 -6.01 6.43
C ILE A 84 -10.64 -4.60 7.01
N GLN A 85 -11.09 -4.47 8.27
CA GLN A 85 -11.27 -3.19 8.94
C GLN A 85 -9.94 -2.42 9.07
N ASP A 86 -8.85 -3.13 9.38
CA ASP A 86 -7.52 -2.57 9.57
C ASP A 86 -6.73 -2.41 8.25
N SER A 87 -7.30 -2.85 7.12
CA SER A 87 -6.67 -2.64 5.82
C SER A 87 -6.60 -1.16 5.48
N ARG A 88 -5.48 -0.74 4.87
CA ARG A 88 -5.19 0.65 4.54
C ARG A 88 -5.15 0.89 3.04
N LEU A 89 -5.53 2.09 2.62
CA LEU A 89 -5.36 2.62 1.28
C LEU A 89 -4.20 3.61 1.26
N LEU A 90 -3.12 3.23 0.59
CA LEU A 90 -1.97 4.10 0.38
C LEU A 90 -2.19 4.95 -0.85
N ILE A 91 -2.13 6.27 -0.69
CA ILE A 91 -2.12 7.20 -1.83
C ILE A 91 -0.67 7.51 -2.17
N CYS A 92 -0.27 7.13 -3.38
CA CYS A 92 1.11 7.16 -3.84
C CYS A 92 1.27 8.06 -5.07
N LYS A 93 2.36 8.82 -5.14
CA LYS A 93 2.71 9.64 -6.30
C LYS A 93 3.85 9.01 -7.08
N VAL A 94 3.65 8.72 -8.36
CA VAL A 94 4.67 8.18 -9.27
C VAL A 94 5.78 9.21 -9.46
N ARG A 95 7.02 8.80 -9.16
CA ARG A 95 8.23 9.63 -9.30
C ARG A 95 9.04 9.25 -10.53
N ALA A 96 9.17 7.96 -10.83
CA ALA A 96 9.91 7.46 -11.98
C ALA A 96 9.33 6.13 -12.48
N SER A 97 9.65 5.77 -13.72
CA SER A 97 9.54 4.39 -14.21
C SER A 97 10.92 3.78 -14.36
N VAL A 98 10.98 2.45 -14.30
CA VAL A 98 12.17 1.66 -14.59
C VAL A 98 11.82 0.76 -15.77
N ASN A 99 12.58 0.86 -16.85
CA ASN A 99 12.45 -0.01 -18.02
C ASN A 99 13.77 -0.75 -18.19
N ASN A 100 13.74 -2.09 -18.09
CA ASN A 100 14.94 -2.93 -18.22
C ASN A 100 16.11 -2.46 -17.33
N GLY A 101 15.81 -2.06 -16.09
CA GLY A 101 16.81 -1.59 -15.12
C GLY A 101 17.27 -0.14 -15.28
N GLN A 102 16.84 0.56 -16.34
CA GLN A 102 17.14 1.98 -16.51
C GLN A 102 15.99 2.85 -16.01
N LEU A 103 16.33 3.84 -15.18
CA LEU A 103 15.37 4.86 -14.72
C LEU A 103 14.99 5.78 -15.87
N SER A 104 13.70 5.96 -16.06
CA SER A 104 13.11 6.91 -16.98
C SER A 104 12.21 7.88 -16.20
N PRO A 105 12.27 9.18 -16.49
CA PRO A 105 11.33 10.16 -15.94
C PRO A 105 9.92 9.99 -16.53
N SER A 106 9.73 9.11 -17.52
CA SER A 106 8.43 8.84 -18.10
C SER A 106 7.48 8.20 -17.08
N LYS A 107 6.25 8.72 -16.99
CA LYS A 107 5.23 8.32 -15.99
C LYS A 107 4.02 7.60 -16.62
N SER A 108 4.09 7.34 -17.93
CA SER A 108 2.93 6.94 -18.75
C SER A 108 2.58 5.45 -18.67
N TRP A 109 3.33 4.64 -17.92
CA TRP A 109 3.04 3.21 -17.82
C TRP A 109 1.92 2.92 -16.81
N PHE A 110 1.09 1.92 -17.12
CA PHE A 110 -0.03 1.45 -16.31
C PHE A 110 0.26 0.02 -15.86
N PRO A 111 0.52 -0.22 -14.56
CA PRO A 111 0.83 -1.55 -14.05
C PRO A 111 -0.42 -2.43 -14.02
N SER A 112 -0.27 -3.72 -14.33
CA SER A 112 -1.38 -4.68 -14.25
C SER A 112 -1.82 -4.93 -12.81
N ARG A 113 -3.12 -4.86 -12.50
CA ARG A 113 -3.64 -5.12 -11.14
C ARG A 113 -3.36 -6.54 -10.63
N SER A 114 -3.45 -7.54 -11.50
CA SER A 114 -3.34 -8.96 -11.12
C SER A 114 -1.92 -9.52 -11.23
N ARG A 115 -1.05 -8.88 -12.01
CA ARG A 115 0.30 -9.38 -12.32
C ARG A 115 1.41 -8.55 -11.69
N SER A 116 1.11 -7.35 -11.22
CA SER A 116 2.13 -6.51 -10.58
C SER A 116 2.38 -6.96 -9.16
N VAL A 117 3.63 -6.86 -8.75
CA VAL A 117 4.07 -7.07 -7.38
C VAL A 117 4.42 -5.71 -6.80
N VAL A 118 3.89 -5.41 -5.61
CA VAL A 118 4.15 -4.15 -4.92
C VAL A 118 5.01 -4.47 -3.69
N LYS A 119 6.15 -3.80 -3.57
CA LYS A 119 7.10 -3.97 -2.47
C LYS A 119 7.56 -2.62 -1.95
N LYS A 120 7.87 -2.55 -0.65
CA LYS A 120 8.59 -1.41 -0.08
C LYS A 120 9.99 -1.34 -0.69
N LEU A 121 10.37 -0.14 -1.12
CA LEU A 121 11.69 0.16 -1.68
C LEU A 121 12.48 0.94 -0.63
N PRO A 122 13.49 0.32 0.00
CA PRO A 122 14.37 1.03 0.93
C PRO A 122 15.05 2.21 0.26
N VAL A 123 15.24 3.30 1.01
CA VAL A 123 15.90 4.52 0.50
C VAL A 123 17.32 4.20 0.00
N SER A 124 18.05 3.31 0.67
CA SER A 124 19.37 2.84 0.21
C SER A 124 19.34 2.26 -1.21
N ARG A 125 18.36 1.39 -1.50
CA ARG A 125 18.14 0.80 -2.83
C ARG A 125 17.72 1.83 -3.86
N LEU A 126 16.93 2.83 -3.46
CA LEU A 126 16.57 3.95 -4.33
C LEU A 126 17.81 4.76 -4.72
N LEU A 127 18.69 5.07 -3.76
CA LEU A 127 19.93 5.81 -3.96
C LEU A 127 20.91 5.07 -4.89
N GLU A 128 21.04 3.75 -4.70
CA GLU A 128 21.78 2.87 -5.62
C GLU A 128 21.23 2.96 -7.05
N ALA A 129 19.91 2.89 -7.21
CA ALA A 129 19.26 2.90 -8.52
C ALA A 129 19.47 4.22 -9.28
N ILE A 130 19.48 5.36 -8.58
CA ILE A 130 19.73 6.68 -9.19
C ILE A 130 21.23 6.98 -9.40
N GLN A 131 22.13 6.04 -9.06
CA GLN A 131 23.58 6.24 -9.07
C GLN A 131 23.99 7.54 -8.37
N ALA A 132 23.35 7.86 -7.24
CA ALA A 132 23.70 9.04 -6.46
C ALA A 132 25.12 8.84 -5.89
N ARG A 133 26.12 9.34 -6.60
CA ARG A 133 27.54 9.34 -6.22
C ARG A 133 27.93 10.53 -5.33
N GLY A 134 26.95 11.28 -4.82
CA GLY A 134 27.18 12.47 -4.01
C GLY A 134 27.04 12.19 -2.51
N GLU A 135 27.72 12.99 -1.69
CA GLU A 135 27.41 13.09 -0.26
C GLU A 135 25.92 13.43 -0.11
N LEU A 136 25.20 12.66 0.70
CA LEU A 136 23.81 12.95 0.99
C LEU A 136 23.75 14.38 1.55
N PRO A 137 23.05 15.32 0.89
CA PRO A 137 23.17 16.75 1.18
C PRO A 137 22.66 17.14 2.57
N ILE A 138 22.10 16.18 3.31
CA ILE A 138 21.57 16.34 4.65
C ILE A 138 22.09 15.15 5.46
N VAL A 139 22.95 15.44 6.43
CA VAL A 139 23.34 14.50 7.49
C VAL A 139 22.34 14.73 8.63
N LEU A 140 21.66 13.66 9.06
CA LEU A 140 20.67 13.68 10.15
C LEU A 140 21.36 13.79 11.51
#